data_AF-A0A3T0N7D0-F1
#
_entry.id   AF-A0A3T0N7D0-F1
#
_cell.length_a   1.000
_cell.length_b   1.000
_cell.length_c   1.000
_cell.angle_alpha   90.00
_cell.angle_beta   90.00
_cell.angle_gamma   90.00
#
_symmetry.space_group_name_H-M   'P 1'
#
loop_
_entity.id
_entity.type
_entity.pdbx_description
1 polymer ?
#
loop_
_entity_poly.entity_id
_entity_poly.type
_entity_poly.pdbx_seq_one_letter_code
_entity_poly.pdbx_strand_id
1 'polypeptide(L)'
;MSAKSEFPSDKQDKYVLRFPDGMRDRIKAAAAENNRSMNAEIVATLEENYPSIPSLEELMKILEDLSGQLGKMEQGPEWAEASNNFIELIDAIRGRIHTFTDDEVHQTYKTITRTDD
;
A
#
# COMPACT_ATOMS: atom_id res chain seq x y z
N MET A 1 -7.06 -26.89 36.23
CA MET A 1 -6.22 -26.19 35.24
C MET A 1 -7.15 -25.29 34.43
N SER A 2 -7.14 -23.98 34.68
CA SER A 2 -8.03 -23.04 33.99
C SER A 2 -7.56 -22.84 32.55
N ALA A 3 -8.47 -23.00 31.58
CA ALA A 3 -8.21 -22.75 30.18
C ALA A 3 -7.89 -21.25 29.98
N LYS A 4 -6.70 -20.96 29.45
CA LYS A 4 -6.29 -19.59 29.10
C LYS A 4 -7.06 -19.17 27.85
N SER A 5 -7.80 -18.07 27.92
CA SER A 5 -8.49 -17.47 26.78
C SER A 5 -7.46 -17.03 25.73
N GLU A 6 -7.65 -17.41 24.46
CA GLU A 6 -6.84 -16.92 23.35
C GLU A 6 -7.08 -15.43 23.13
N PHE A 7 -6.01 -14.63 23.10
CA PHE A 7 -6.09 -13.21 22.75
C PHE A 7 -5.81 -13.01 21.25
N PRO A 8 -6.33 -11.95 20.60
CA PRO A 8 -6.05 -11.68 19.18
C PRO A 8 -4.55 -11.62 18.84
N SER A 9 -3.72 -11.20 19.81
CA SER A 9 -2.25 -11.18 19.70
C SER A 9 -1.61 -12.56 19.62
N ASP A 10 -2.32 -13.62 20.02
CA ASP A 10 -1.82 -15.00 19.92
C ASP A 10 -1.90 -15.57 18.51
N LYS A 11 -2.67 -14.92 17.62
CA LYS A 11 -2.81 -15.28 16.20
C LYS A 11 -1.80 -14.57 15.29
N GLN A 12 -0.98 -13.68 15.82
CA GLN A 12 0.02 -12.93 15.06
C GLN A 12 1.36 -13.67 15.03
N ASP A 13 2.08 -13.55 13.93
CA ASP A 13 3.44 -14.07 13.81
C ASP A 13 4.38 -13.39 14.83
N LYS A 14 5.24 -14.18 15.46
CA LYS A 14 6.16 -13.71 16.51
C LYS A 14 7.59 -13.93 16.07
N TYR A 15 8.38 -12.86 16.09
CA TYR A 15 9.81 -12.91 15.80
C TYR A 15 10.62 -12.35 16.98
N VAL A 16 11.69 -13.07 17.38
CA VAL A 16 12.55 -12.66 18.49
C VAL A 16 13.73 -11.84 17.94
N LEU A 17 13.72 -10.54 18.22
CA LEU A 17 14.80 -9.64 17.84
C LEU A 17 15.92 -9.61 18.90
N ARG A 18 17.17 -9.64 18.44
CA ARG A 18 18.35 -9.40 19.28
C ARG A 18 18.85 -8.00 19.03
N PHE A 19 18.54 -7.09 19.94
CA PHE A 19 18.96 -5.71 19.84
C PHE A 19 20.41 -5.52 20.32
N PRO A 20 21.19 -4.65 19.65
CA PRO A 20 22.45 -4.16 20.22
C PRO A 20 22.19 -3.30 21.47
N ASP A 21 23.23 -3.11 22.27
CA ASP A 21 23.15 -2.37 23.53
C ASP A 21 22.51 -0.99 23.37
N GLY A 22 21.60 -0.66 24.28
CA GLY A 22 20.89 0.63 24.33
C GLY A 22 19.79 0.81 23.27
N MET A 23 19.70 -0.02 22.22
CA MET A 23 18.68 0.14 21.18
C MET A 23 17.27 -0.08 21.71
N ARG A 24 17.07 -1.05 22.62
CA ARG A 24 15.76 -1.32 23.23
C ARG A 24 15.21 -0.11 24.00
N ASP A 25 16.08 0.58 24.74
CA ASP A 25 15.68 1.75 25.54
C ASP A 25 15.34 2.95 24.64
N ARG A 26 16.08 3.12 23.54
CA ARG A 26 15.77 4.12 22.50
C ARG A 26 14.38 3.89 21.90
N ILE A 27 14.06 2.65 21.52
CA ILE A 27 12.73 2.30 20.99
C ILE A 27 11.65 2.54 22.06
N LYS A 28 11.93 2.24 23.33
CA LYS A 28 11.01 2.50 24.43
C LYS A 28 10.67 3.98 24.59
N ALA A 29 11.68 4.84 24.48
CA ALA A 29 11.50 6.29 24.54
C ALA A 29 10.65 6.81 23.38
N ALA A 30 10.98 6.40 22.14
CA ALA A 30 10.21 6.77 20.95
C ALA A 30 8.74 6.31 21.04
N ALA A 31 8.51 5.07 21.48
CA ALA A 31 7.16 4.55 21.68
C ALA A 31 6.37 5.38 22.72
N ALA A 32 7.01 5.80 23.81
CA ALA A 32 6.38 6.64 24.83
C ALA A 32 6.03 8.03 24.29
N GLU A 33 6.93 8.66 23.53
CA GLU A 33 6.70 9.93 22.85
C GLU A 33 5.52 9.84 21.86
N ASN A 34 5.42 8.73 21.13
CA ASN A 34 4.36 8.47 20.15
C ASN A 34 3.06 7.93 20.76
N ASN A 35 2.95 7.81 22.09
CA ASN A 35 1.81 7.21 22.79
C ASN A 35 1.44 5.80 22.27
N ARG A 36 2.46 5.00 21.90
CA ARG A 36 2.33 3.65 21.38
C ARG A 36 2.96 2.64 22.31
N SER A 37 2.54 1.37 22.20
CA SER A 37 3.32 0.28 22.79
C SER A 37 4.65 0.14 22.03
N MET A 38 5.68 -0.40 22.68
CA MET A 38 6.96 -0.69 22.02
C MET A 38 6.79 -1.56 20.76
N ASN A 39 5.87 -2.53 20.79
CA ASN A 39 5.60 -3.36 19.62
C ASN A 39 4.95 -2.56 18.49
N ALA A 40 3.97 -1.69 18.82
CA ALA A 40 3.32 -0.83 17.85
C ALA A 40 4.30 0.17 17.22
N GLU A 41 5.27 0.66 17.98
CA GLU A 41 6.33 1.51 17.44
C GLU A 41 7.25 0.74 16.47
N ILE A 42 7.69 -0.46 16.84
CA ILE A 42 8.50 -1.31 15.95
C ILE A 42 7.76 -1.58 14.64
N VAL A 43 6.48 -1.93 14.72
CA VAL A 43 5.65 -2.20 13.52
C VAL A 43 5.52 -0.94 12.67
N ALA A 44 5.19 0.21 13.26
CA ALA A 44 5.05 1.47 12.51
C ALA A 44 6.36 1.87 11.80
N THR A 45 7.51 1.79 12.47
CA THR A 45 8.81 2.07 11.85
C THR A 45 9.14 1.10 10.71
N LEU A 46 8.76 -0.17 10.85
CA LEU A 46 8.95 -1.16 9.78
C LEU A 46 8.02 -0.88 8.60
N GLU A 47 6.76 -0.51 8.83
CA GLU A 47 5.80 -0.17 7.76
C GLU A 47 6.25 1.05 6.93
N GLU A 48 6.94 2.01 7.54
CA GLU A 48 7.51 3.17 6.82
C GLU A 48 8.58 2.76 5.79
N ASN A 49 9.39 1.74 6.10
CA ASN A 49 10.51 1.32 5.25
C ASN A 49 10.19 0.08 4.41
N TYR A 50 9.25 -0.73 4.86
CA TYR A 50 8.79 -1.97 4.26
C TYR A 50 7.25 -1.94 4.20
N PRO A 51 6.67 -1.02 3.40
CA PRO A 51 5.23 -0.92 3.28
C PRO A 51 4.67 -2.26 2.80
N SER A 52 3.50 -2.62 3.33
CA SER A 52 2.75 -3.76 2.79
C SER A 52 2.58 -3.55 1.29
N ILE A 53 2.94 -4.55 0.50
CA ILE A 53 2.62 -4.55 -0.92
C ILE A 53 1.10 -4.70 -0.98
N PRO A 54 0.36 -3.75 -1.57
CA PRO A 54 -1.09 -3.88 -1.66
C PRO A 54 -1.41 -5.18 -2.42
N SER A 55 -2.40 -5.91 -1.93
CA SER A 55 -2.91 -7.10 -2.61
C SER A 55 -3.42 -6.73 -4.00
N LEU A 56 -3.49 -7.71 -4.91
CA LEU A 56 -4.08 -7.49 -6.24
C LEU A 56 -5.50 -6.92 -6.14
N GLU A 57 -6.29 -7.37 -5.17
CA GLU A 57 -7.65 -6.86 -4.93
C GLU A 57 -7.64 -5.38 -4.52
N GLU A 58 -6.75 -4.98 -3.62
CA GLU A 58 -6.60 -3.57 -3.22
C GLU A 58 -6.12 -2.71 -4.39
N LEU A 59 -5.15 -3.20 -5.18
CA LEU A 59 -4.67 -2.52 -6.38
C LEU A 59 -5.78 -2.34 -7.41
N MET A 60 -6.58 -3.38 -7.68
CA MET A 60 -7.70 -3.31 -8.61
C MET A 60 -8.75 -2.30 -8.14
N LYS A 61 -9.05 -2.26 -6.83
CA LYS A 61 -9.99 -1.28 -6.26
C LYS A 61 -9.47 0.16 -6.38
N ILE A 62 -8.18 0.37 -6.15
CA ILE A 62 -7.54 1.69 -6.35
C ILE A 62 -7.63 2.09 -7.82
N LEU A 63 -7.35 1.16 -8.75
CA LEU A 63 -7.47 1.43 -10.18
C LEU A 63 -8.90 1.77 -10.60
N GLU A 64 -9.89 1.05 -10.09
CA GLU A 64 -11.30 1.31 -10.38
C GLU A 64 -11.74 2.69 -9.88
N ASP A 65 -11.37 3.05 -8.65
CA ASP A 65 -11.70 4.35 -8.07
C ASP A 65 -11.03 5.49 -8.84
N LEU A 66 -9.73 5.38 -9.12
CA LEU A 66 -8.98 6.40 -9.87
C LEU A 66 -9.50 6.56 -11.31
N SER A 67 -9.78 5.44 -12.01
CA SER A 67 -10.38 5.46 -13.34
C SER A 67 -11.76 6.16 -13.32
N GLY A 68 -12.58 5.85 -12.31
CA GLY A 68 -13.89 6.48 -12.10
C GLY A 68 -13.81 7.98 -11.78
N GLN A 69 -12.77 8.41 -11.04
CA GLN A 69 -12.50 9.83 -10.78
C GLN A 69 -12.04 10.55 -12.06
N LEU A 70 -11.08 9.98 -12.79
CA LEU A 70 -10.57 10.52 -14.06
C LEU A 70 -11.69 10.68 -15.11
N GLY A 71 -12.61 9.71 -15.18
CA GLY A 71 -13.76 9.79 -16.10
C GLY A 71 -14.76 10.92 -15.79
N LYS A 72 -14.73 11.49 -14.58
CA LYS A 72 -15.59 12.60 -14.15
C LYS A 72 -14.92 13.97 -14.23
N MET A 73 -13.60 14.00 -14.37
CA MET A 73 -12.82 15.23 -14.48
C MET A 73 -12.99 15.86 -15.87
N GLU A 74 -12.93 17.19 -15.94
CA GLU A 74 -12.86 17.91 -17.22
C GLU A 74 -11.47 17.75 -17.84
N GLN A 75 -11.39 17.57 -19.16
CA GLN A 75 -10.11 17.47 -19.85
C GLN A 75 -9.38 18.81 -19.80
N GLY A 76 -8.18 18.78 -19.23
CA GLY A 76 -7.32 19.94 -19.00
C GLY A 76 -5.96 19.52 -18.43
N PRO A 77 -5.11 20.48 -18.04
CA PRO A 77 -3.76 20.17 -17.54
C PRO A 77 -3.76 19.26 -16.32
N GLU A 78 -4.67 19.46 -15.37
CA GLU A 78 -4.80 18.62 -14.17
C GLU A 78 -5.22 17.19 -14.51
N TRP A 79 -6.14 17.03 -15.47
CA TRP A 79 -6.54 15.73 -15.99
C TRP A 79 -5.38 15.01 -16.68
N ALA A 80 -4.57 15.74 -17.47
CA ALA A 80 -3.42 15.18 -18.16
C ALA A 80 -2.38 14.64 -17.16
N GLU A 81 -2.08 15.42 -16.12
CA GLU A 81 -1.20 15.00 -15.02
C GLU A 81 -1.75 13.78 -14.28
N ALA A 82 -3.03 13.81 -13.88
CA ALA A 82 -3.66 12.70 -13.19
C ALA A 82 -3.73 11.42 -14.06
N SER A 83 -3.97 11.57 -15.37
CA SER A 83 -3.99 10.45 -16.31
C SER A 83 -2.60 9.81 -16.49
N ASN A 84 -1.53 10.61 -16.51
CA ASN A 84 -0.16 10.10 -16.57
C ASN A 84 0.19 9.33 -15.30
N ASN A 85 -0.13 9.88 -14.12
CA ASN A 85 0.09 9.20 -12.84
C ASN A 85 -0.67 7.86 -12.77
N PHE A 86 -1.87 7.81 -13.35
CA PHE A 86 -2.65 6.57 -13.43
C PHE A 86 -2.02 5.51 -14.34
N ILE A 87 -1.45 5.92 -15.48
CA ILE A 87 -0.73 5.00 -16.38
C ILE A 87 0.53 4.45 -15.69
N GLU A 88 1.31 5.31 -15.03
CA GLU A 88 2.49 4.89 -14.26
C GLU A 88 2.13 3.86 -13.19
N LEU A 89 0.97 4.01 -12.53
CA LEU A 89 0.45 3.04 -11.58
C LEU A 89 0.11 1.70 -12.24
N ILE A 90 -0.58 1.71 -13.38
CA ILE A 90 -0.88 0.49 -14.14
C ILE A 90 0.41 -0.23 -14.54
N ASP A 91 1.41 0.50 -15.04
CA ASP A 91 2.68 -0.08 -15.45
C ASP A 91 3.47 -0.67 -14.27
N ALA A 92 3.44 -0.01 -13.11
CA ALA A 92 4.04 -0.54 -11.88
C ALA A 92 3.36 -1.84 -11.41
N ILE A 93 2.04 -1.93 -11.55
CA ILE A 93 1.27 -3.15 -11.25
C ILE A 93 1.61 -4.25 -12.27
N ARG A 94 1.64 -3.93 -13.58
CA ARG A 94 2.08 -4.87 -14.63
C ARG A 94 3.46 -5.44 -14.33
N GLY A 95 4.42 -4.60 -13.96
CA GLY A 95 5.79 -5.02 -13.63
C GLY A 95 5.90 -5.98 -12.45
N ARG A 96 4.92 -5.95 -11.53
CA ARG A 96 4.85 -6.86 -10.37
C ARG A 96 4.14 -8.17 -10.66
N ILE A 97 3.13 -8.16 -11.53
CA ILE A 97 2.17 -9.27 -11.64
C ILE A 97 2.28 -10.01 -12.98
N HIS A 98 2.96 -9.44 -14.00
CA HIS A 98 3.05 -10.00 -15.36
C HIS A 98 1.69 -10.39 -15.98
N THR A 99 0.57 -9.87 -15.45
CA THR A 99 -0.80 -10.28 -15.82
C THR A 99 -1.46 -9.39 -16.86
N PHE A 100 -0.99 -8.16 -17.03
CA PHE A 100 -1.55 -7.23 -18.01
C PHE A 100 -0.72 -7.25 -19.29
N THR A 101 -1.39 -7.42 -20.42
CA THR A 101 -0.84 -7.25 -21.76
C THR A 101 -0.74 -5.76 -22.11
N ASP A 102 0.17 -5.41 -23.03
CA ASP A 102 0.29 -4.03 -23.52
C ASP A 102 -1.02 -3.51 -24.13
N ASP A 103 -1.79 -4.40 -24.76
CA ASP A 103 -3.11 -4.10 -25.30
C ASP A 103 -4.11 -3.71 -24.21
N GLU A 104 -4.14 -4.40 -23.07
CA GLU A 104 -5.05 -4.09 -21.96
C GLU A 104 -4.72 -2.76 -21.29
N VAL A 105 -3.43 -2.45 -21.13
CA VAL A 105 -2.98 -1.13 -20.63
C VAL A 105 -3.42 -0.03 -21.61
N HIS A 106 -3.21 -0.26 -22.91
CA HIS A 106 -3.57 0.69 -23.95
C HIS A 106 -5.10 0.92 -24.08
N GLN A 107 -5.92 -0.14 -23.98
CA GLN A 107 -7.38 -0.03 -24.00
C GLN A 107 -7.92 0.69 -22.75
N THR A 108 -7.29 0.48 -21.60
CA THR A 108 -7.63 1.20 -20.37
C THR A 108 -7.32 2.69 -20.52
N TYR A 109 -6.16 3.03 -21.09
CA TYR A 109 -5.81 4.41 -21.44
C TYR A 109 -6.87 5.03 -22.35
N LYS A 110 -7.23 4.38 -23.46
CA LYS A 110 -8.27 4.85 -24.41
C LYS A 110 -9.62 5.11 -23.76
N THR A 111 -10.06 4.20 -22.90
CA THR A 111 -11.33 4.31 -22.18
C THR A 111 -11.37 5.56 -21.31
N ILE A 112 -10.24 5.89 -20.67
CA ILE A 112 -10.12 7.04 -19.76
C ILE A 112 -9.95 8.34 -20.55
N THR A 113 -9.15 8.33 -21.60
CA THR A 113 -8.87 9.50 -22.45
C THR A 113 -10.04 9.87 -23.36
N ARG A 114 -11.01 8.95 -23.54
CA ARG A 114 -12.10 9.09 -24.52
C ARG A 114 -11.56 9.42 -25.92
N THR A 115 -10.38 8.92 -26.23
CA THR A 115 -9.79 9.07 -27.56
C THR A 115 -10.23 7.88 -28.39
N ASP A 116 -11.16 8.13 -29.31
CA ASP A 116 -11.41 7.22 -30.44
C ASP A 116 -10.24 7.42 -31.45
N ASP A 117 -9.71 6.31 -32.00
CA ASP A 117 -8.60 6.32 -32.98
C ASP A 117 -8.91 7.17 -34.23
#